data_AF-A0A1F7QKX8-F1
#
_entry.id   AF-A0A1F7QKX8-F1
#
_cell.length_a   1.000
_cell.length_b   1.000
_cell.length_c   1.000
_cell.angle_alpha   90.00
_cell.angle_beta   90.00
_cell.angle_gamma   90.00
#
_symmetry.space_group_name_H-M   'P 1'
#
loop_
_entity.id
_entity.type
_entity.pdbx_description
1 polymer ?
#
loop_
_entity_poly.entity_id
_entity_poly.type
_entity_poly.pdbx_seq_one_letter_code
_entity_poly.pdbx_strand_id
1 'polypeptide(L)'
;MSDFKDLQLRAVEVRQKYAEYNKKNGNDKWGGKELAMGFVGDVGDLVKLVMAKENLRKIDDADIKMAHELSDCLWSLLVIADKYNVDLDTSFHKTMRELEQRIAS
;
A
#
# COMPACT_ATOMS: atom_id res chain seq x y z
N MET A 1 11.17 7.74 16.55
CA MET A 1 10.57 7.85 15.20
C MET A 1 9.07 7.75 15.38
N SER A 2 8.24 8.27 14.45
CA SER A 2 6.80 8.00 14.50
C SER A 2 6.54 6.58 14.03
N ASP A 3 5.49 5.93 14.53
CA ASP A 3 5.09 4.57 14.10
C ASP A 3 5.00 4.45 12.56
N PHE A 4 4.60 5.54 11.91
CA PHE A 4 4.52 5.61 10.45
C PHE A 4 5.89 5.52 9.77
N LYS A 5 6.92 6.20 10.31
CA LYS A 5 8.29 6.12 9.77
C LYS A 5 8.88 4.73 9.95
N ASP A 6 8.53 4.05 11.03
CA ASP A 6 8.97 2.67 11.28
C ASP A 6 8.31 1.71 10.27
N LEU A 7 7.02 1.89 9.98
CA LEU A 7 6.31 1.16 8.91
C LEU A 7 6.93 1.42 7.54
N GLN A 8 7.22 2.69 7.20
CA GLN A 8 7.83 3.04 5.92
C GLN A 8 9.22 2.43 5.77
N LEU A 9 10.05 2.51 6.82
CA LEU A 9 11.38 1.90 6.84
C LEU A 9 11.28 0.39 6.59
N ARG A 10 10.37 -0.30 7.30
CA ARG A 10 10.15 -1.73 7.11
C ARG A 10 9.70 -2.07 5.69
N ALA A 11 8.79 -1.29 5.11
CA ALA A 11 8.30 -1.49 3.75
C ALA A 11 9.45 -1.37 2.73
N VAL A 12 10.31 -0.35 2.89
CA VAL A 12 11.48 -0.11 2.04
C VAL A 12 12.52 -1.23 2.16
N GLU A 13 12.78 -1.74 3.37
CA GLU A 13 13.65 -2.90 3.57
C GLU A 13 13.16 -4.13 2.79
N VAL A 14 11.87 -4.43 2.86
CA VAL A 14 11.28 -5.55 2.11
C VAL A 14 11.38 -5.34 0.60
N ARG A 15 11.13 -4.11 0.13
CA ARG A 15 11.31 -3.75 -1.29
C ARG A 15 12.75 -3.96 -1.75
N GLN A 16 13.75 -3.63 -0.92
CA GLN A 16 15.16 -3.86 -1.24
C GLN A 16 15.45 -5.36 -1.39
N LYS A 17 14.91 -6.20 -0.50
CA LYS A 17 15.03 -7.67 -0.61
C LYS A 17 14.41 -8.20 -1.91
N TYR A 18 13.26 -7.69 -2.32
CA TYR A 18 12.67 -8.03 -3.63
C TYR A 18 13.53 -7.57 -4.81
N ALA A 19 14.15 -6.39 -4.73
CA ALA A 19 15.06 -5.93 -5.77
C ALA A 19 16.30 -6.84 -5.92
N GLU A 20 16.86 -7.30 -4.81
CA GLU A 20 17.95 -8.28 -4.80
C GLU A 20 17.50 -9.63 -5.35
N TYR A 21 16.32 -10.09 -4.96
CA TYR A 21 15.71 -11.32 -5.48
C TYR A 21 15.51 -11.24 -7.00
N ASN A 22 14.93 -10.16 -7.51
CA ASN A 22 14.72 -9.96 -8.95
C ASN A 22 16.06 -10.00 -9.70
N LYS A 23 17.07 -9.28 -9.20
CA LYS A 23 18.42 -9.26 -9.78
C LYS A 23 19.03 -10.66 -9.85
N LYS A 24 18.89 -11.48 -8.79
CA LYS A 24 19.38 -12.86 -8.76
C LYS A 24 18.69 -13.76 -9.79
N ASN A 25 17.45 -13.44 -10.16
CA ASN A 25 16.65 -14.19 -11.13
C ASN A 25 16.69 -13.58 -12.55
N GLY A 26 17.61 -12.63 -12.82
CA GLY A 26 17.75 -12.00 -14.14
C GLY A 26 16.66 -10.99 -14.49
N ASN A 27 15.83 -10.58 -13.52
CA ASN A 27 14.78 -9.59 -13.69
C ASN A 27 15.26 -8.20 -13.26
N ASP A 28 14.67 -7.17 -13.87
CA ASP A 28 14.92 -5.78 -13.49
C ASP A 28 14.34 -5.43 -12.10
N LYS A 29 14.96 -4.45 -11.45
CA LYS A 29 14.39 -3.82 -10.27
C LYS A 29 13.14 -3.04 -10.69
N TRP A 30 12.06 -3.22 -9.94
CA TRP A 30 10.82 -2.49 -10.16
C TRP A 30 11.01 -0.98 -10.04
N GLY A 31 10.66 -0.28 -11.12
CA GLY A 31 10.58 1.17 -11.19
C GLY A 31 9.23 1.68 -10.69
N GLY A 32 8.98 2.98 -10.90
CA GLY A 32 7.72 3.59 -10.47
C GLY A 32 6.49 2.99 -11.16
N LYS A 33 6.62 2.64 -12.46
CA LYS A 33 5.54 2.05 -13.24
C LYS A 33 5.15 0.66 -12.72
N GLU A 34 6.12 -0.22 -12.43
CA GLU A 34 5.84 -1.53 -11.85
C GLU A 34 5.19 -1.43 -10.47
N LEU A 35 5.67 -0.51 -9.63
CA LEU A 35 5.08 -0.28 -8.31
C LEU A 35 3.63 0.18 -8.40
N ALA A 36 3.33 1.13 -9.29
CA ALA A 36 1.97 1.60 -9.50
C ALA A 36 1.05 0.51 -10.04
N MET A 37 1.54 -0.33 -10.98
CA MET A 37 0.77 -1.46 -11.49
C MET A 37 0.53 -2.53 -10.41
N GLY A 38 1.54 -2.82 -9.58
CA GLY A 38 1.40 -3.71 -8.43
C GLY A 38 0.32 -3.22 -7.47
N PHE A 39 0.36 -1.94 -7.10
CA PHE A 39 -0.67 -1.34 -6.25
C PHE A 39 -2.08 -1.47 -6.82
N VAL A 40 -2.28 -1.29 -8.13
CA VAL A 40 -3.59 -1.50 -8.76
C VAL A 40 -4.04 -2.96 -8.65
N GLY A 41 -3.10 -3.91 -8.71
CA GLY A 41 -3.36 -5.32 -8.43
C GLY A 41 -3.89 -5.54 -7.01
N ASP A 42 -3.16 -5.05 -6.01
CA ASP A 42 -3.54 -5.14 -4.59
C ASP A 42 -4.93 -4.53 -4.33
N VAL A 43 -5.22 -3.38 -4.93
CA VAL A 43 -6.55 -2.75 -4.84
C VAL A 43 -7.62 -3.64 -5.47
N GLY A 44 -7.32 -4.26 -6.61
CA GLY A 44 -8.25 -5.20 -7.26
C GLY A 44 -8.57 -6.42 -6.40
N ASP A 45 -7.60 -6.94 -5.67
CA ASP A 45 -7.79 -8.06 -4.75
C ASP A 45 -8.55 -7.64 -3.49
N LEU A 46 -8.23 -6.48 -2.92
CA LEU A 46 -9.00 -5.88 -1.83
C LEU A 46 -10.48 -5.68 -2.21
N VAL A 47 -10.77 -5.16 -3.41
CA VAL A 47 -12.15 -4.95 -3.88
C VAL A 47 -12.92 -6.28 -3.95
N LYS A 48 -12.31 -7.37 -4.41
CA LYS A 48 -12.96 -8.69 -4.42
C LYS A 48 -13.34 -9.15 -3.01
N LEU A 49 -12.54 -8.82 -2.00
CA LEU A 49 -12.81 -9.16 -0.61
C LEU A 49 -13.88 -8.29 0.02
N VAL A 50 -13.93 -7.00 -0.32
CA VAL A 50 -15.05 -6.12 0.04
C VAL A 50 -16.35 -6.70 -0.51
N MET A 51 -16.39 -7.09 -1.78
CA MET A 51 -17.57 -7.76 -2.36
C MET A 51 -17.97 -9.03 -1.60
N ALA A 52 -16.99 -9.79 -1.10
CA ALA A 52 -17.28 -10.97 -0.30
C ALA A 52 -17.89 -10.62 1.08
N LYS A 53 -17.38 -9.58 1.74
CA LYS A 53 -17.93 -9.07 3.01
C LYS A 53 -19.35 -8.50 2.85
N GLU A 54 -19.64 -7.94 1.69
CA GLU A 54 -20.97 -7.45 1.31
C GLU A 54 -21.90 -8.55 0.74
N ASN A 55 -21.51 -9.82 0.84
CA ASN A 55 -22.29 -10.99 0.36
C ASN A 55 -22.58 -11.00 -1.16
N LEU A 56 -21.82 -10.25 -1.95
CA LEU A 56 -21.95 -10.21 -3.42
C LEU A 56 -21.13 -11.30 -4.11
N ARG A 57 -20.24 -11.98 -3.38
CA ARG A 57 -19.38 -13.07 -3.85
C ARG A 57 -19.06 -14.02 -2.71
N LYS A 58 -18.85 -15.30 -3.00
CA LYS A 58 -18.31 -16.25 -2.02
C LYS A 58 -16.78 -16.31 -2.13
N ILE A 59 -16.10 -15.98 -1.03
CA ILE A 59 -14.65 -16.17 -0.85
C ILE A 59 -14.44 -16.72 0.56
N ASP A 60 -13.79 -17.87 0.67
CA ASP A 60 -13.45 -18.46 1.97
C ASP A 60 -12.33 -17.64 2.65
N ASP A 61 -12.39 -17.55 3.98
CA ASP A 61 -11.44 -16.79 4.82
C ASP A 61 -11.30 -15.30 4.44
N ALA A 62 -12.40 -14.68 4.00
CA ALA A 62 -12.41 -13.30 3.52
C ALA A 62 -11.83 -12.30 4.54
N ASP A 63 -12.03 -12.51 5.84
CA ASP A 63 -11.50 -11.64 6.90
C ASP A 63 -9.97 -11.68 7.00
N ILE A 64 -9.39 -12.88 6.98
CA ILE A 64 -7.93 -13.05 7.03
C ILE A 64 -7.30 -12.46 5.76
N LYS A 65 -7.89 -12.75 4.60
CA LYS A 65 -7.42 -12.21 3.32
C LYS A 65 -7.55 -10.69 3.29
N MET A 66 -8.60 -10.11 3.88
CA MET A 66 -8.80 -8.66 3.86
C MET A 66 -7.70 -7.94 4.63
N ALA A 67 -7.28 -8.47 5.78
CA ALA A 67 -6.16 -7.93 6.53
C ALA A 67 -4.85 -7.96 5.71
N HIS A 68 -4.62 -9.04 4.94
CA HIS A 68 -3.48 -9.12 4.04
C HIS A 68 -3.55 -8.09 2.91
N GLU A 69 -4.65 -8.00 2.17
CA GLU A 69 -4.72 -7.06 1.04
C GLU A 69 -4.67 -5.59 1.50
N LEU A 70 -5.22 -5.27 2.67
CA LEU A 70 -5.04 -3.94 3.28
C LEU A 70 -3.56 -3.66 3.61
N SER A 71 -2.84 -4.67 4.09
CA SER A 71 -1.41 -4.56 4.39
C SER A 71 -0.57 -4.40 3.12
N ASP A 72 -0.91 -5.12 2.05
CA ASP A 72 -0.23 -5.02 0.75
C ASP A 72 -0.50 -3.65 0.09
N CYS A 73 -1.75 -3.18 0.13
CA CYS A 73 -2.09 -1.81 -0.27
C CYS A 73 -1.29 -0.76 0.50
N LEU A 74 -1.17 -0.91 1.83
CA LEU A 74 -0.39 0.01 2.65
C LEU A 74 1.10 -0.06 2.31
N TRP A 75 1.67 -1.25 2.14
CA TRP A 75 3.06 -1.44 1.72
C TRP A 75 3.34 -0.72 0.40
N SER A 76 2.45 -0.90 -0.58
CA SER A 76 2.53 -0.25 -1.89
C SER A 76 2.55 1.27 -1.77
N LEU A 77 1.65 1.86 -0.98
CA LEU A 77 1.61 3.31 -0.73
C LEU A 77 2.89 3.82 -0.06
N LEU A 78 3.39 3.12 0.96
CA LEU A 78 4.62 3.49 1.69
C LEU A 78 5.85 3.49 0.78
N VAL A 79 5.97 2.47 -0.08
CA VAL A 79 7.07 2.31 -1.04
C VAL A 79 6.99 3.33 -2.18
N ILE A 80 5.79 3.63 -2.68
CA ILE A 80 5.59 4.67 -3.69
C ILE A 80 5.95 6.04 -3.11
N ALA A 81 5.51 6.35 -1.89
CA ALA A 81 5.86 7.59 -1.21
C ALA A 81 7.38 7.76 -1.05
N ASP A 82 8.09 6.72 -0.59
CA ASP A 82 9.55 6.70 -0.52
C ASP A 82 10.19 6.92 -1.90
N LYS A 83 9.72 6.20 -2.93
CA LYS A 83 10.25 6.29 -4.30
C LYS A 83 10.18 7.69 -4.89
N TYR A 84 9.16 8.47 -4.52
CA TYR A 84 8.92 9.81 -5.03
C TYR A 84 9.24 10.92 -4.01
N ASN A 85 9.88 10.58 -2.88
CA ASN A 85 10.24 11.50 -1.81
C ASN A 85 9.04 12.29 -1.24
N VAL A 86 7.90 11.61 -1.07
CA VAL A 86 6.69 12.19 -0.47
C VAL A 86 6.71 11.89 1.03
N ASP A 87 6.67 12.93 1.86
CA ASP A 87 6.36 12.81 3.28
C ASP A 87 4.87 12.52 3.46
N LEU A 88 4.53 11.24 3.45
CA LEU A 88 3.13 10.79 3.48
C LEU A 88 2.49 11.02 4.85
N ASP A 89 3.24 10.94 5.95
CA ASP A 89 2.77 11.21 7.32
C ASP A 89 2.27 12.66 7.43
N THR A 90 3.14 13.62 7.08
CA THR A 90 2.79 15.04 7.09
C THR A 90 1.67 15.37 6.10
N SER A 91 1.75 14.81 4.89
CA SER A 91 0.74 15.02 3.83
C SER A 91 -0.64 14.54 4.25
N PHE A 92 -0.74 13.33 4.84
CA PHE A 92 -1.99 12.75 5.29
C PHE A 92 -2.66 13.63 6.36
N HIS A 93 -1.92 14.00 7.41
CA HIS A 93 -2.45 14.85 8.47
C HIS A 93 -2.87 16.24 7.97
N LYS A 94 -2.14 16.81 7.01
CA LYS A 94 -2.53 18.07 6.38
C LYS A 94 -3.86 17.92 5.63
N THR A 95 -4.00 16.90 4.79
CA THR A 95 -5.23 16.65 4.05
C THR A 95 -6.42 16.40 4.96
N MET A 96 -6.27 15.63 6.05
CA MET A 96 -7.36 15.41 7.01
C MET A 96 -7.83 16.72 7.66
N ARG A 97 -6.91 17.58 8.10
CA ARG A 97 -7.26 18.90 8.65
C ARG A 97 -8.01 19.77 7.64
N GLU A 98 -7.59 19.75 6.37
CA GLU A 98 -8.27 20.50 5.31
C GLU A 98 -9.70 19.97 5.05
N LEU A 99 -9.91 18.65 5.13
CA LEU A 99 -11.24 18.04 5.00
C LEU A 99 -12.13 18.41 6.19
N GLU A 100 -11.62 18.36 7.43
CA GLU A 100 -12.34 18.77 8.63
C GLU A 100 -12.82 20.23 8.54
N GLN A 101 -11.94 21.13 8.08
CA GLN A 101 -12.28 22.54 7.88
C GLN A 101 -13.38 22.75 6.84
N ARG A 102 -13.38 21.97 5.75
CA ARG A 102 -14.40 22.05 4.69
C ARG A 102 -15.76 21.54 5.13
N ILE A 103 -15.82 20.60 6.05
CA ILE A 103 -17.07 20.05 6.58
C ILE A 103 -17.65 20.96 7.66
N ALA A 104 -16.79 21.70 8.38
CA ALA A 104 -17.20 22.64 9.43
C ALA A 104 -17.65 24.02 8.90
N SER A 105 -17.46 24.31 7.61
CA SER A 105 -17.89 25.54 6.92
C SER A 105 -19.28 25.41 6.32
#